data_AF-A0A7C1ALN4-F1
#
_entry.id   AF-A0A7C1ALN4-F1
#
_cell.length_a   1.000
_cell.length_b   1.000
_cell.length_c   1.000
_cell.angle_alpha   90.00
_cell.angle_beta   90.00
_cell.angle_gamma   90.00
#
_symmetry.space_group_name_H-M   'P 1'
#
loop_
_entity.id
_entity.type
_entity.pdbx_description
1 polymer ?
#
loop_
_entity_poly.entity_id
_entity_poly.type
_entity_poly.pdbx_seq_one_letter_code
_entity_poly.pdbx_strand_id
1 'polypeptide(L)'
;MEQRNNRIQLFPYPSLKQSFGLMVVFILSQVIITLFVFLINYFAFDSTNISLNHIFIVYVLSFILTIFFGLRQKRLPDTGELFYFNKVDPFSYLILMVLTWAILILIDPLIRLIPLPEFMLKSFEGLFSNRGPVIFLLLVVAAPVLEELLFRGIILEGFLHRYSPGKAILWSSIIFGVVHLNPWQFIAAFFGGLLIGWVYWQTRSLLPAMFIHFVINFTSYVLQFFTTGDRQTILTSTSSGGTGVYLLILLAAAVLFILLFNYLKKRFLFNNRTAEFQRTEPEIAAALKIEPHNETVQKKKKGCLWFAVGAAAILIILALIFTFSVKKLTQDTLSREIKQEIFDLAGNDDLLKGNFEIDEVRGNSFMIRMNLEFLTEPDSVQQVKERLEYVCRKTVKILAQHKMSTSIVITGRRKLPDGGEWIYGTGSFNYYLSRFDFNETNRRKTGGKSAKEQDELLQK
;
A
#
# COMPACT_ATOMS: atom_id res chain seq x y z
N MET A 1 39.51 17.13 24.54
CA MET A 1 38.39 16.60 23.72
C MET A 1 37.64 15.61 24.59
N GLU A 2 36.42 15.79 25.07
CA GLU A 2 35.37 16.74 24.72
C GLU A 2 34.38 16.77 25.90
N GLN A 3 34.56 17.72 26.83
CA GLN A 3 33.52 18.13 27.78
C GLN A 3 32.40 18.87 27.02
N ARG A 4 31.74 18.21 26.05
CA ARG A 4 30.59 18.78 25.35
C ARG A 4 29.32 18.54 26.16
N ASN A 5 28.90 19.60 26.84
CA ASN A 5 27.49 19.94 27.05
C ASN A 5 26.65 18.97 27.90
N ASN A 6 26.92 18.91 29.20
CA ASN A 6 25.86 18.77 30.22
C ASN A 6 25.10 20.11 30.39
N ARG A 7 24.72 20.76 29.28
CA ARG A 7 23.65 21.76 29.36
C ARG A 7 22.38 20.96 29.59
N ILE A 8 21.90 20.98 30.83
CA ILE A 8 20.50 20.67 31.16
C ILE A 8 19.68 21.41 30.11
N GLN A 9 18.97 20.68 29.23
CA GLN A 9 18.05 21.33 28.31
C GLN A 9 16.98 21.97 29.18
N LEU A 10 17.07 23.27 29.41
CA LEU A 10 16.06 24.06 30.13
C LEU A 10 14.67 23.92 29.49
N PHE A 11 14.58 23.44 28.24
CA PHE A 11 13.33 23.26 27.51
C PHE A 11 13.28 21.91 26.76
N PRO A 12 12.37 20.99 27.13
CA PRO A 12 12.31 19.61 26.61
C PRO A 12 11.83 19.54 25.16
N TYR A 13 12.51 18.86 24.24
CA TYR A 13 12.12 18.82 22.80
C TYR A 13 10.79 18.07 22.52
N PRO A 14 9.98 18.49 21.51
CA PRO A 14 10.11 19.68 20.68
C PRO A 14 9.34 20.91 21.21
N SER A 15 9.77 22.10 20.79
CA SER A 15 8.97 23.33 20.81
C SER A 15 7.97 23.37 19.65
N LEU A 16 7.06 24.35 19.66
CA LEU A 16 6.15 24.58 18.54
C LEU A 16 6.91 24.74 17.21
N LYS A 17 7.93 25.61 17.18
CA LYS A 17 8.78 25.82 15.99
C LYS A 17 9.52 24.55 15.56
N GLN A 18 10.02 23.77 16.52
CA GLN A 18 10.72 22.51 16.23
C GLN A 18 9.77 21.44 15.67
N SER A 19 8.50 21.47 16.06
CA SER A 19 7.47 20.55 15.55
C SER A 19 7.13 20.84 14.08
N PHE A 20 7.03 22.12 13.69
CA PHE A 20 6.98 22.48 12.27
C PHE A 20 8.26 22.06 11.52
N GLY A 21 9.42 22.15 12.16
CA GLY A 21 10.68 21.60 11.63
C GLY A 21 10.61 20.11 11.34
N LEU A 22 9.95 19.30 12.18
CA LEU A 22 9.72 17.88 11.92
C LEU A 22 8.83 17.64 10.69
N MET A 23 7.82 18.48 10.46
CA MET A 23 6.98 18.41 9.25
C MET A 23 7.79 18.71 7.99
N VAL A 24 8.67 19.71 8.04
CA VAL A 24 9.57 20.02 6.91
C VAL A 24 10.50 18.83 6.63
N VAL A 25 11.06 18.21 7.65
CA VAL A 25 11.89 17.00 7.49
C VAL A 25 11.09 15.85 6.88
N PHE A 26 9.84 15.66 7.31
CA PHE A 26 8.95 14.66 6.73
C PHE A 26 8.70 14.91 5.23
N ILE A 27 8.32 16.12 4.84
CA ILE A 27 8.07 16.49 3.45
C ILE A 27 9.34 16.31 2.61
N LEU A 28 10.49 16.81 3.09
CA LEU A 28 11.77 16.66 2.38
C LEU A 28 12.16 15.19 2.22
N SER A 29 11.94 14.36 3.25
CA SER A 29 12.20 12.93 3.16
C SER A 29 11.31 12.26 2.11
N GLN A 30 10.03 12.65 2.00
CA GLN A 30 9.14 12.13 0.97
C GLN A 30 9.63 12.49 -0.43
N VAL A 31 10.02 13.74 -0.66
CA VAL A 31 10.54 14.19 -1.97
C VAL A 31 11.80 13.41 -2.33
N ILE A 32 12.77 13.32 -1.42
CA ILE A 32 14.05 12.63 -1.66
C ILE A 32 13.83 11.14 -1.93
N ILE A 33 13.03 10.46 -1.12
CA ILE A 33 12.77 9.03 -1.29
C ILE A 33 11.99 8.77 -2.59
N THR A 34 11.02 9.64 -2.93
CA THR A 34 10.26 9.52 -4.19
C THR A 34 11.18 9.65 -5.40
N LEU A 35 12.10 10.61 -5.40
CA LEU A 35 13.09 10.77 -6.47
C LEU A 35 13.98 9.53 -6.60
N PHE A 36 14.43 8.97 -5.47
CA PHE A 36 15.23 7.75 -5.47
C PHE A 36 14.46 6.54 -6.01
N VAL A 37 13.21 6.37 -5.59
CA VAL A 37 12.32 5.32 -6.09
C VAL A 37 12.05 5.49 -7.59
N PHE A 38 11.83 6.71 -8.06
CA PHE A 38 11.67 7.00 -9.48
C PHE A 38 12.93 6.65 -10.29
N LEU A 39 14.12 7.03 -9.80
CA LEU A 39 15.40 6.69 -10.43
C LEU A 39 15.60 5.18 -10.53
N ILE A 40 15.35 4.44 -9.43
CA ILE A 40 15.42 2.97 -9.45
C ILE A 40 14.47 2.41 -10.49
N ASN A 41 13.22 2.90 -10.54
CA ASN A 41 12.23 2.37 -11.45
C ASN A 41 12.60 2.63 -12.92
N TYR A 42 13.14 3.81 -13.21
CA TYR A 42 13.63 4.17 -14.53
C TYR A 42 14.81 3.29 -14.96
N PHE A 43 15.84 3.16 -14.13
CA PHE A 43 17.06 2.42 -14.50
C PHE A 43 16.91 0.89 -14.41
N ALA A 44 16.13 0.36 -13.47
CA ALA A 44 16.00 -1.07 -13.26
C ALA A 44 14.85 -1.70 -14.06
N PHE A 45 13.81 -0.92 -14.39
CA PHE A 45 12.58 -1.44 -15.01
C PHE A 45 12.11 -0.67 -16.24
N ASP A 46 12.87 0.33 -16.71
CA ASP A 46 12.52 1.18 -17.87
C ASP A 46 11.09 1.76 -17.76
N SER A 47 10.72 2.16 -16.54
CA SER A 47 9.37 2.60 -16.20
C SER A 47 9.40 3.89 -15.39
N THR A 48 8.53 4.82 -15.76
CA THR A 48 8.29 6.07 -15.01
C THR A 48 7.06 5.97 -14.10
N ASN A 49 6.33 4.84 -14.13
CA ASN A 49 5.08 4.68 -13.42
C ASN A 49 5.30 4.40 -11.92
N ILE A 50 4.74 5.25 -11.06
CA ILE A 50 4.73 5.05 -9.61
C ILE A 50 3.47 4.29 -9.19
N SER A 51 3.65 3.02 -8.81
CA SER A 51 2.56 2.18 -8.29
C SER A 51 2.25 2.44 -6.81
N LEU A 52 1.13 1.93 -6.29
CA LEU A 52 0.77 2.04 -4.87
C LEU A 52 1.81 1.47 -3.92
N ASN A 53 2.54 0.42 -4.33
CA ASN A 53 3.61 -0.15 -3.52
C ASN A 53 4.75 0.85 -3.31
N HIS A 54 5.09 1.61 -4.34
CA HIS A 54 6.08 2.67 -4.24
C HIS A 54 5.62 3.77 -3.28
N ILE A 55 4.35 4.18 -3.36
CA ILE A 55 3.76 5.16 -2.44
C ILE A 55 3.82 4.65 -1.00
N PHE A 56 3.47 3.37 -0.75
CA PHE A 56 3.56 2.76 0.57
C PHE A 56 4.99 2.79 1.12
N ILE A 57 5.98 2.41 0.30
CA ILE A 57 7.40 2.41 0.69
C ILE A 57 7.87 3.83 1.03
N VAL A 58 7.58 4.81 0.16
CA VAL A 58 7.90 6.22 0.40
C VAL A 58 7.30 6.67 1.73
N TYR A 59 6.02 6.40 1.95
CA TYR A 59 5.29 6.79 3.16
C TYR A 59 5.96 6.26 4.43
N VAL A 60 6.18 4.94 4.48
CA VAL A 60 6.76 4.26 5.66
C VAL A 60 8.19 4.75 5.92
N LEU A 61 9.04 4.83 4.90
CA LEU A 61 10.43 5.27 5.04
C LEU A 61 10.52 6.73 5.51
N SER A 62 9.68 7.61 4.97
CA SER A 62 9.63 9.02 5.38
C SER A 62 9.25 9.19 6.84
N PHE A 63 8.27 8.43 7.33
CA PHE A 63 7.93 8.43 8.75
C PHE A 63 9.05 7.87 9.63
N ILE A 64 9.66 6.74 9.25
CA ILE A 64 10.80 6.17 9.98
C ILE A 64 11.93 7.18 10.12
N LEU A 65 12.32 7.84 9.01
CA LEU A 65 13.39 8.84 9.03
C LEU A 65 13.04 10.04 9.91
N THR A 66 11.80 10.52 9.83
CA THR A 66 11.33 11.66 10.64
C THR A 66 11.27 11.31 12.12
N ILE A 67 10.75 10.13 12.47
CA ILE A 67 10.71 9.62 13.84
C ILE A 67 12.13 9.45 14.36
N PHE A 68 13.03 8.83 13.59
CA PHE A 68 14.43 8.67 13.98
C PHE A 68 15.12 10.02 14.24
N PHE A 69 14.92 10.99 13.34
CA PHE A 69 15.44 12.35 13.49
C PHE A 69 14.87 13.04 14.75
N GLY A 70 13.56 12.94 14.99
CA GLY A 70 12.91 13.49 16.18
C GLY A 70 13.40 12.85 17.47
N LEU A 71 13.56 11.53 17.51
CA LEU A 71 14.09 10.79 18.66
C LEU A 71 15.55 11.15 18.97
N ARG A 72 16.38 11.37 17.93
CA ARG A 72 17.75 11.83 18.10
C ARG A 72 17.82 13.23 18.72
N GLN A 73 16.85 14.09 18.42
CA GLN A 73 16.74 15.43 19.03
C GLN A 73 16.14 15.41 20.43
N LYS A 74 15.18 14.50 20.68
CA LYS A 74 14.47 14.35 21.96
C LYS A 74 15.45 14.27 23.14
N ARG A 75 16.62 13.62 22.95
CA ARG A 75 17.54 13.12 24.00
C ARG A 75 16.75 12.26 25.00
N LEU A 76 17.26 11.08 25.35
CA LEU A 76 16.48 10.15 26.18
C LEU A 76 16.08 10.83 27.51
N PRO A 77 14.80 10.80 27.92
CA PRO A 77 14.44 11.18 29.28
C PRO A 77 15.13 10.24 30.27
N ASP A 78 15.35 10.69 31.51
CA ASP A 78 16.02 9.92 32.55
C ASP A 78 15.32 8.57 32.84
N THR A 79 14.02 8.47 32.51
CA THR A 79 13.22 7.24 32.58
C THR A 79 13.63 6.15 31.58
N GLY A 80 14.34 6.51 30.50
CA GLY A 80 14.82 5.58 29.48
C GLY A 80 13.77 5.06 28.49
N GLU A 81 12.48 5.37 28.66
CA GLU A 81 11.41 4.97 27.72
C GLU A 81 11.26 5.99 26.59
N LEU A 82 11.30 5.51 25.34
CA LEU A 82 11.12 6.34 24.14
C LEU A 82 9.65 6.70 23.89
N PHE A 83 8.78 5.72 24.15
CA PHE A 83 7.34 5.73 23.91
C PHE A 83 6.63 4.99 25.04
N TYR A 84 5.43 5.45 25.39
CA TYR A 84 4.64 4.87 26.48
C TYR A 84 3.51 4.00 25.94
N PHE A 85 3.36 2.81 26.51
CA PHE A 85 2.35 1.81 26.12
C PHE A 85 1.65 1.23 27.35
N ASN A 86 1.26 2.10 28.29
CA ASN A 86 0.57 1.68 29.51
C ASN A 86 -0.67 0.84 29.17
N LYS A 87 -0.90 -0.21 29.96
CA LYS A 87 -2.08 -1.06 29.80
C LYS A 87 -3.34 -0.27 30.10
N VAL A 88 -4.31 -0.35 29.19
CA VAL A 88 -5.65 0.20 29.36
C VAL A 88 -6.62 -0.99 29.32
N ASP A 89 -7.66 -0.95 30.14
CA ASP A 89 -8.62 -2.04 30.19
C ASP A 89 -9.32 -2.24 28.82
N PRO A 90 -9.64 -3.49 28.42
CA PRO A 90 -10.26 -3.76 27.12
C PRO A 90 -11.62 -3.08 26.93
N PHE A 91 -12.39 -2.90 28.01
CA PHE A 91 -13.71 -2.28 27.95
C PHE A 91 -13.64 -0.82 27.51
N SER A 92 -12.59 -0.09 27.88
CA SER A 92 -12.37 1.28 27.44
C SER A 92 -12.24 1.38 25.91
N TYR A 93 -11.68 0.37 25.23
CA TYR A 93 -11.58 0.38 23.76
C TYR A 93 -12.96 0.33 23.09
N LEU A 94 -13.91 -0.44 23.63
CA LEU A 94 -15.29 -0.45 23.14
C LEU A 94 -15.93 0.94 23.27
N ILE A 95 -15.77 1.58 24.42
CA ILE A 95 -16.31 2.93 24.65
C ILE A 95 -15.63 3.95 23.72
N LEU A 96 -14.31 3.87 23.55
CA LEU A 96 -13.54 4.74 22.66
C LEU A 96 -13.98 4.60 21.21
N MET A 97 -14.31 3.39 20.74
CA MET A 97 -14.86 3.17 19.40
C MET A 97 -16.20 3.90 19.22
N VAL A 98 -17.13 3.74 20.16
CA VAL A 98 -18.44 4.42 20.12
C VAL A 98 -18.28 5.94 20.21
N LEU A 99 -17.40 6.42 21.08
CA LEU A 99 -17.07 7.83 21.22
C LEU A 99 -16.47 8.41 19.93
N THR A 100 -15.68 7.61 19.21
CA THR A 100 -15.07 7.96 17.93
C THR A 100 -16.13 8.08 16.82
N TRP A 101 -17.10 7.16 16.74
CA TRP A 101 -18.22 7.32 15.81
C TRP A 101 -19.10 8.52 16.16
N ALA A 102 -19.36 8.75 17.44
CA ALA A 102 -20.12 9.93 17.88
C ALA A 102 -19.43 11.23 17.45
N ILE A 103 -18.11 11.36 17.62
CA ILE A 103 -17.40 12.57 17.15
C ILE A 103 -17.41 12.69 15.63
N LEU A 104 -17.26 11.59 14.87
CA LEU A 104 -17.34 11.61 13.40
C LEU A 104 -18.71 12.10 12.90
N ILE A 105 -19.79 11.68 13.56
CA ILE A 105 -21.15 12.16 13.26
C ILE A 105 -21.28 13.66 13.60
N LEU A 106 -20.76 14.09 14.74
CA LEU A 106 -20.87 15.49 15.19
C LEU A 106 -20.09 16.48 14.31
N ILE A 107 -19.00 16.05 13.69
CA ILE A 107 -18.19 16.91 12.82
C ILE A 107 -18.64 16.87 11.34
N ASP A 108 -19.51 15.93 10.95
CA ASP A 108 -20.02 15.81 9.58
C ASP A 108 -20.61 17.14 9.03
N PRO A 109 -21.41 17.92 9.78
CA PRO A 109 -21.86 19.24 9.30
C PRO A 109 -20.72 20.18 8.94
N LEU A 110 -19.63 20.18 9.71
CA LEU A 110 -18.47 21.05 9.47
C LEU A 110 -17.69 20.60 8.23
N ILE A 111 -17.55 19.29 8.03
CA ILE A 111 -16.90 18.73 6.84
C ILE A 111 -17.69 19.11 5.58
N ARG A 112 -19.02 19.06 5.63
CA ARG A 112 -19.90 19.44 4.50
C ARG A 112 -19.81 20.90 4.09
N LEU A 113 -19.34 21.80 4.97
CA LEU A 113 -19.13 23.21 4.62
C LEU A 113 -17.92 23.43 3.70
N ILE A 114 -17.02 22.45 3.62
CA ILE A 114 -15.80 22.54 2.83
C ILE A 114 -16.00 21.68 1.58
N PRO A 115 -16.19 22.25 0.38
CA PRO A 115 -16.30 21.43 -0.82
C PRO A 115 -14.97 20.74 -1.11
N LEU A 116 -15.01 19.44 -1.41
CA LEU A 116 -13.83 18.71 -1.84
C LEU A 116 -13.53 19.05 -3.31
N PRO A 117 -12.37 19.63 -3.64
CA PRO A 117 -12.00 19.96 -5.02
C PRO A 117 -11.99 18.71 -5.92
N GLU A 118 -12.38 18.90 -7.18
CA GLU A 118 -12.53 17.80 -8.15
C GLU A 118 -11.24 17.00 -8.37
N PHE A 119 -10.07 17.68 -8.34
CA PHE A 119 -8.78 16.99 -8.46
C PHE A 119 -8.51 16.02 -7.29
N MET A 120 -8.95 16.36 -6.07
CA MET A 120 -8.83 15.48 -4.91
C MET A 120 -9.81 14.31 -4.99
N LEU A 121 -11.04 14.56 -5.46
CA LEU A 121 -12.02 13.51 -5.72
C LEU A 121 -11.45 12.46 -6.70
N LYS A 122 -10.95 12.89 -7.85
CA LYS A 122 -10.31 12.02 -8.85
C LYS A 122 -9.10 11.27 -8.29
N SER A 123 -8.28 11.93 -7.46
CA SER A 123 -7.13 11.31 -6.81
C SER A 123 -7.56 10.20 -5.83
N PHE A 124 -8.60 10.46 -5.03
CA PHE A 124 -9.16 9.46 -4.11
C PHE A 124 -9.83 8.32 -4.86
N GLU A 125 -10.61 8.58 -5.90
CA GLU A 125 -11.19 7.54 -6.76
C GLU A 125 -10.11 6.64 -7.35
N GLY A 126 -9.01 7.22 -7.86
CA GLY A 126 -7.85 6.45 -8.31
C GLY A 126 -7.23 5.57 -7.22
N LEU A 127 -7.03 6.12 -6.02
CA LEU A 127 -6.50 5.39 -4.86
C LEU A 127 -7.42 4.24 -4.40
N PHE A 128 -8.72 4.48 -4.29
CA PHE A 128 -9.71 3.52 -3.76
C PHE A 128 -10.27 2.56 -4.82
N SER A 129 -10.13 2.87 -6.12
CA SER A 129 -10.41 1.90 -7.20
C SER A 129 -9.53 0.65 -7.07
N ASN A 130 -8.34 0.82 -6.51
CA ASN A 130 -7.39 -0.25 -6.24
C ASN A 130 -7.71 -0.90 -4.88
N ARG A 131 -8.67 -1.82 -4.85
CA ARG A 131 -9.16 -2.49 -3.64
C ARG A 131 -8.19 -3.52 -3.03
N GLY A 132 -6.89 -3.39 -3.30
CA GLY A 132 -5.87 -4.33 -2.89
C GLY A 132 -5.51 -4.22 -1.40
N PRO A 133 -4.88 -5.24 -0.81
CA PRO A 133 -4.46 -5.21 0.60
C PRO A 133 -3.46 -4.11 0.92
N VAL A 134 -2.72 -3.59 -0.07
CA VAL A 134 -1.73 -2.52 0.11
C VAL A 134 -2.37 -1.21 0.54
N ILE A 135 -3.49 -0.80 -0.09
CA ILE A 135 -4.17 0.45 0.28
C ILE A 135 -4.77 0.35 1.68
N PHE A 136 -5.30 -0.83 2.04
CA PHE A 136 -5.76 -1.12 3.38
C PHE A 136 -4.63 -1.02 4.41
N LEU A 137 -3.51 -1.70 4.17
CA LEU A 137 -2.35 -1.64 5.04
C LEU A 137 -1.80 -0.22 5.16
N LEU A 138 -1.79 0.56 4.08
CA LEU A 138 -1.35 1.95 4.10
C LEU A 138 -2.23 2.82 5.00
N LEU A 139 -3.52 2.89 4.67
CA LEU A 139 -4.44 3.88 5.24
C LEU A 139 -4.97 3.46 6.61
N VAL A 140 -5.21 2.16 6.81
CA VAL A 140 -5.88 1.65 8.00
C VAL A 140 -4.88 1.19 9.06
N VAL A 141 -3.65 0.80 8.69
CA VAL A 141 -2.66 0.26 9.64
C VAL A 141 -1.43 1.14 9.77
N ALA A 142 -0.69 1.35 8.68
CA ALA A 142 0.58 2.07 8.70
C ALA A 142 0.41 3.53 9.10
N ALA A 143 -0.59 4.22 8.55
CA ALA A 143 -0.94 5.59 8.91
C ALA A 143 -1.23 5.72 10.44
N PRO A 144 -2.20 5.01 11.02
CA PRO A 144 -2.44 5.06 12.47
C PRO A 144 -1.23 4.71 13.34
N VAL A 145 -0.37 3.77 12.94
CA VAL A 145 0.81 3.44 13.75
C VAL A 145 1.87 4.53 13.67
N LEU A 146 2.27 4.92 12.46
CA LEU A 146 3.39 5.82 12.23
C LEU A 146 3.07 7.26 12.62
N GLU A 147 1.85 7.71 12.33
CA GLU A 147 1.40 9.03 12.71
C GLU A 147 1.31 9.17 14.22
N GLU A 148 0.74 8.19 14.94
CA GLU A 148 0.66 8.29 16.40
C GLU A 148 2.03 8.23 17.09
N LEU A 149 2.98 7.45 16.56
CA LEU A 149 4.36 7.47 17.05
C LEU A 149 4.98 8.87 16.93
N LEU A 150 4.79 9.56 15.81
CA LEU A 150 5.33 10.90 15.61
C LEU A 150 4.55 11.95 16.41
N PHE A 151 3.24 12.03 16.20
CA PHE A 151 2.42 13.12 16.73
C PHE A 151 2.14 12.99 18.23
N ARG A 152 1.92 11.78 18.75
CA ARG A 152 1.64 11.57 20.18
C ARG A 152 2.91 11.24 20.94
N GLY A 153 3.70 10.32 20.42
CA GLY A 153 4.92 9.84 21.07
C GLY A 153 6.09 10.85 21.09
N ILE A 154 6.17 11.76 20.11
CA ILE A 154 7.23 12.78 20.05
C ILE A 154 6.65 14.18 20.28
N ILE A 155 5.72 14.63 19.44
CA ILE A 155 5.26 16.03 19.45
C ILE A 155 4.44 16.34 20.71
N LEU A 156 3.33 15.62 20.93
CA LEU A 156 2.47 15.84 22.10
C LEU A 156 3.23 15.57 23.40
N GLU A 157 4.00 14.47 23.47
CA GLU A 157 4.79 14.17 24.66
C GLU A 157 5.75 15.30 25.01
N GLY A 158 6.49 15.87 24.05
CA GLY A 158 7.35 17.02 24.34
C GLY A 158 6.56 18.28 24.70
N PHE A 159 5.38 18.50 24.10
CA PHE A 159 4.50 19.61 24.48
C PHE A 159 3.95 19.49 25.90
N LEU A 160 3.64 18.27 26.37
CA LEU A 160 3.18 18.03 27.74
C LEU A 160 4.26 18.37 28.78
N HIS A 161 5.54 18.39 28.40
CA HIS A 161 6.63 18.84 29.26
C HIS A 161 6.91 20.35 29.17
N ARG A 162 6.33 21.06 28.19
CA ARG A 162 6.53 22.52 28.00
C ARG A 162 5.30 23.37 28.34
N TYR A 163 4.12 22.82 28.15
CA TYR A 163 2.86 23.56 28.16
C TYR A 163 1.83 22.84 29.04
N SER A 164 0.83 23.59 29.51
CA SER A 164 -0.34 23.00 30.16
C SER A 164 -1.00 21.95 29.25
N PRO A 165 -1.57 20.85 29.77
CA PRO A 165 -2.13 19.78 28.95
C PRO A 165 -3.10 20.24 27.85
N GLY A 166 -4.01 21.17 28.16
CA GLY A 166 -4.94 21.72 27.17
C GLY A 166 -4.26 22.40 25.98
N LYS A 167 -3.24 23.24 26.25
CA LYS A 167 -2.44 23.89 25.20
C LYS A 167 -1.62 22.87 24.40
N ALA A 168 -1.04 21.87 25.07
CA ALA A 168 -0.28 20.82 24.41
C ALA A 168 -1.15 20.02 23.43
N ILE A 169 -2.34 19.60 23.87
CA ILE A 169 -3.31 18.87 23.04
C ILE A 169 -3.79 19.73 21.87
N LEU A 170 -4.15 20.99 22.13
CA LEU A 170 -4.61 21.92 21.09
C LEU A 170 -3.56 22.10 19.98
N TRP A 171 -2.33 22.47 20.35
CA TRP A 171 -1.28 22.71 19.36
C TRP A 171 -0.87 21.43 18.62
N SER A 172 -0.77 20.29 19.32
CA SER A 172 -0.49 19.01 18.66
C SER A 172 -1.57 18.65 17.64
N SER A 173 -2.85 18.89 17.96
CA SER A 173 -3.99 18.61 17.08
C SER A 173 -4.04 19.55 15.87
N ILE A 174 -3.69 20.83 16.04
CA ILE A 174 -3.57 21.78 14.92
C ILE A 174 -2.49 21.32 13.95
N ILE A 175 -1.31 20.99 14.47
CA ILE A 175 -0.17 20.51 13.65
C ILE A 175 -0.57 19.23 12.90
N PHE A 176 -1.26 18.32 13.58
CA PHE A 176 -1.76 17.09 12.99
C PHE A 176 -2.77 17.36 11.86
N GLY A 177 -3.69 18.31 12.02
CA GLY A 177 -4.57 18.74 10.94
C GLY A 177 -3.81 19.38 9.77
N VAL A 178 -2.87 20.29 10.04
CA VAL A 178 -2.14 21.05 9.02
C VAL A 178 -1.25 20.14 8.15
N VAL A 179 -0.71 19.04 8.69
CA VAL A 179 0.18 18.14 7.92
C VAL A 179 -0.49 17.51 6.70
N HIS A 180 -1.81 17.43 6.70
CA HIS A 180 -2.59 16.88 5.59
C HIS A 180 -2.65 17.81 4.39
N LEU A 181 -2.30 19.09 4.56
CA LEU A 181 -2.25 20.10 3.49
C LEU A 181 -3.56 20.25 2.69
N ASN A 182 -4.69 19.87 3.28
CA ASN A 182 -6.00 20.09 2.69
C ASN A 182 -7.07 20.39 3.78
N PRO A 183 -7.97 21.35 3.55
CA PRO A 183 -8.97 21.74 4.54
C PRO A 183 -10.00 20.64 4.87
N TRP A 184 -10.29 19.75 3.91
CA TRP A 184 -11.25 18.66 4.11
C TRP A 184 -10.80 17.69 5.20
N GLN A 185 -9.57 17.17 5.09
CA GLN A 185 -8.99 16.28 6.10
C GLN A 185 -8.62 17.01 7.39
N PHE A 186 -8.32 18.32 7.33
CA PHE A 186 -7.99 19.12 8.51
C PHE A 186 -9.06 19.01 9.61
N ILE A 187 -10.35 19.10 9.27
CA ILE A 187 -11.45 19.05 10.25
C ILE A 187 -11.44 17.71 11.00
N ALA A 188 -11.47 16.59 10.27
CA ALA A 188 -11.44 15.26 10.88
C ALA A 188 -10.17 15.01 11.70
N ALA A 189 -9.00 15.38 11.14
CA ALA A 189 -7.72 15.24 11.81
C ALA A 189 -7.61 16.12 13.05
N PHE A 190 -8.11 17.36 13.03
CA PHE A 190 -8.08 18.26 14.19
C PHE A 190 -8.96 17.76 15.33
N PHE A 191 -10.24 17.44 15.08
CA PHE A 191 -11.17 17.01 16.12
C PHE A 191 -10.86 15.60 16.64
N GLY A 192 -10.53 14.65 15.74
CA GLY A 192 -9.97 13.36 16.14
C GLY A 192 -8.65 13.54 16.89
N GLY A 193 -7.87 14.52 16.46
CA GLY A 193 -6.66 15.06 17.08
C GLY A 193 -6.81 15.29 18.57
N LEU A 194 -7.81 16.10 18.92
CA LEU A 194 -8.15 16.49 20.29
C LEU A 194 -8.54 15.29 21.15
N LEU A 195 -9.38 14.40 20.62
CA LEU A 195 -9.80 13.19 21.33
C LEU A 195 -8.61 12.27 21.62
N ILE A 196 -7.83 11.94 20.59
CA ILE A 196 -6.64 11.08 20.72
C ILE A 196 -5.63 11.70 21.68
N GLY A 197 -5.39 13.02 21.57
CA GLY A 197 -4.47 13.73 22.45
C GLY A 197 -4.91 13.72 23.92
N TRP A 198 -6.21 13.88 24.17
CA TRP A 198 -6.77 13.76 25.51
C TRP A 198 -6.61 12.33 26.07
N VAL A 199 -6.92 11.30 25.28
CA VAL A 199 -6.77 9.90 25.69
C VAL A 199 -5.30 9.56 25.97
N TYR A 200 -4.38 9.99 25.10
CA TYR A 200 -2.95 9.80 25.32
C TYR A 200 -2.47 10.49 26.60
N TRP A 201 -2.90 11.73 26.85
CA TRP A 201 -2.56 12.45 28.08
C TRP A 201 -3.05 11.73 29.34
N GLN A 202 -4.27 11.20 29.31
CA GLN A 202 -4.86 10.50 30.46
C GLN A 202 -4.24 9.13 30.70
N THR A 203 -3.97 8.37 29.65
CA THR A 203 -3.54 6.96 29.75
C THR A 203 -2.03 6.78 29.71
N ARG A 204 -1.30 7.76 29.16
CA ARG A 204 0.11 7.63 28.79
C ARG A 204 0.35 6.35 27.98
N SER A 205 -0.49 6.13 26.96
CA SER A 205 -0.42 4.94 26.11
C SER A 205 -0.71 5.29 24.66
N LEU A 206 0.17 4.83 23.76
CA LEU A 206 -0.04 4.94 22.32
C LEU A 206 -1.05 3.90 21.80
N LEU A 207 -1.31 2.79 22.50
CA LEU A 207 -2.25 1.77 22.04
C LEU A 207 -3.68 2.31 21.82
N PRO A 208 -4.31 3.00 22.78
CA PRO A 208 -5.64 3.57 22.56
C PRO A 208 -5.60 4.71 21.53
N ALA A 209 -4.48 5.43 21.40
CA ALA A 209 -4.31 6.46 20.38
C ALA A 209 -4.32 5.86 18.96
N MET A 210 -3.50 4.83 18.74
CA MET A 210 -3.46 4.06 17.49
C MET A 210 -4.81 3.42 17.18
N PHE A 211 -5.51 2.91 18.19
CA PHE A 211 -6.84 2.31 18.02
C PHE A 211 -7.90 3.32 17.57
N ILE A 212 -7.99 4.50 18.21
CA ILE A 212 -8.95 5.53 17.81
C ILE A 212 -8.68 5.97 16.37
N HIS A 213 -7.41 6.20 16.02
CA HIS A 213 -7.03 6.57 14.66
C HIS A 213 -7.34 5.44 13.66
N PHE A 214 -7.05 4.18 14.00
CA PHE A 214 -7.48 3.01 13.23
C PHE A 214 -9.00 3.02 12.99
N VAL A 215 -9.82 3.27 14.01
CA VAL A 215 -11.28 3.31 13.87
C VAL A 215 -11.72 4.43 12.91
N ILE A 216 -11.11 5.62 13.00
CA ILE A 216 -11.39 6.74 12.08
C ILE A 216 -11.08 6.34 10.62
N ASN A 217 -9.89 5.80 10.39
CA ASN A 217 -9.44 5.47 9.04
C ASN A 217 -10.18 4.25 8.48
N PHE A 218 -10.41 3.22 9.30
CA PHE A 218 -11.19 2.06 8.93
C PHE A 218 -12.62 2.44 8.57
N THR A 219 -13.29 3.27 9.39
CA THR A 219 -14.65 3.73 9.10
C THR A 219 -14.69 4.49 7.78
N SER A 220 -13.72 5.38 7.54
CA SER A 220 -13.62 6.14 6.28
C SER A 220 -13.37 5.23 5.07
N TYR A 221 -12.47 4.25 5.22
CA TYR A 221 -12.16 3.24 4.21
C TYR A 221 -13.40 2.41 3.86
N VAL A 222 -14.12 1.92 4.87
CA VAL A 222 -15.34 1.11 4.69
C VAL A 222 -16.46 1.93 4.04
N LEU A 223 -16.68 3.17 4.50
CA LEU A 223 -17.76 4.02 4.00
C LEU A 223 -17.62 4.33 2.50
N GLN A 224 -16.40 4.41 1.98
CA GLN A 224 -16.11 4.60 0.55
C GLN A 224 -16.68 3.48 -0.34
N PHE A 225 -16.88 2.27 0.18
CA PHE A 225 -17.50 1.16 -0.58
C PHE A 225 -19.03 1.24 -0.61
N PHE A 226 -19.64 1.92 0.35
CA PHE A 226 -21.09 2.08 0.43
C PHE A 226 -21.56 3.39 -0.20
N THR A 227 -20.68 4.39 -0.33
CA THR A 227 -20.98 5.67 -0.96
C THR A 227 -20.49 5.70 -2.40
N THR A 228 -21.13 4.93 -3.29
CA THR A 228 -20.92 5.06 -4.74
C THR A 228 -21.83 6.15 -5.29
N GLY A 229 -21.23 7.24 -5.78
CA GLY A 229 -21.87 8.13 -6.76
C GLY A 229 -22.52 9.40 -6.22
N ASP A 230 -22.90 9.48 -4.94
CA ASP A 230 -23.56 10.70 -4.45
C ASP A 230 -23.52 10.78 -2.91
N ARG A 231 -22.42 11.32 -2.35
CA ARG A 231 -22.25 11.55 -0.90
C ARG A 231 -23.34 12.45 -0.31
N GLN A 232 -24.00 13.23 -1.17
CA GLN A 232 -25.13 14.08 -0.85
C GLN A 232 -26.44 13.29 -0.71
N THR A 233 -26.53 12.05 -1.18
CA THR A 233 -27.82 11.38 -1.38
C THR A 233 -28.07 10.36 -0.27
N ILE A 234 -27.07 9.68 0.29
CA ILE A 234 -27.35 8.62 1.29
C ILE A 234 -27.84 9.16 2.67
N LEU A 235 -27.54 10.41 3.03
CA LEU A 235 -28.00 11.02 4.30
C LEU A 235 -29.03 12.14 4.13
N THR A 236 -29.11 12.73 2.93
CA THR A 236 -30.06 13.82 2.61
C THR A 236 -31.14 13.37 1.62
N SER A 237 -31.06 12.16 1.06
CA SER A 237 -32.23 11.58 0.39
C SER A 237 -33.33 11.43 1.40
N THR A 238 -34.43 12.04 1.02
CA THR A 238 -35.82 11.93 1.46
C THR A 238 -36.32 10.51 1.80
N SER A 239 -35.49 9.46 1.72
CA SER A 239 -35.82 8.06 2.01
C SER A 239 -35.51 7.60 3.45
N SER A 240 -34.87 8.42 4.32
CA SER A 240 -34.60 8.07 5.73
C SER A 240 -35.13 9.04 6.80
N GLY A 241 -35.97 10.03 6.43
CA GLY A 241 -36.75 10.84 7.39
C GLY A 241 -36.44 12.34 7.45
N GLY A 242 -35.70 12.88 6.48
CA GLY A 242 -35.48 14.33 6.30
C GLY A 242 -34.57 14.99 7.34
N THR A 243 -34.46 16.32 7.29
CA THR A 243 -33.60 17.13 8.19
C THR A 243 -33.87 16.87 9.67
N GLY A 244 -35.11 16.56 10.05
CA GLY A 244 -35.48 16.24 11.43
C GLY A 244 -34.76 15.00 11.97
N VAL A 245 -34.72 13.90 11.21
CA VAL A 245 -34.01 12.68 11.64
C VAL A 245 -32.50 12.91 11.74
N TYR A 246 -31.92 13.68 10.82
CA TYR A 246 -30.50 14.04 10.89
C TYR A 246 -30.16 14.83 12.16
N LEU A 247 -30.98 15.81 12.54
CA LEU A 247 -30.81 16.56 13.79
C LEU A 247 -30.98 15.67 15.04
N LEU A 248 -31.89 14.70 15.01
CA LEU A 248 -32.03 13.72 16.09
C LEU A 248 -30.79 12.81 16.22
N ILE A 249 -30.20 12.39 15.10
CA ILE A 249 -28.95 11.62 15.08
C ILE A 249 -27.81 12.45 15.69
N LEU A 250 -27.67 13.72 15.31
CA LEU A 250 -26.69 14.63 15.88
C LEU A 250 -26.89 14.82 17.39
N LEU A 251 -28.13 15.02 17.83
CA LEU A 251 -28.46 15.16 19.25
C LEU A 251 -28.13 13.88 20.03
N ALA A 252 -28.51 12.71 19.51
CA ALA A 252 -28.19 11.43 20.11
C ALA A 252 -26.67 11.21 20.21
N ALA A 253 -25.92 11.54 19.14
CA ALA A 253 -24.47 11.48 19.13
C ALA A 253 -23.86 12.45 20.16
N ALA A 254 -24.39 13.66 20.32
CA ALA A 254 -23.91 14.64 21.31
C ALA A 254 -24.13 14.15 22.74
N VAL A 255 -25.33 13.65 23.05
CA VAL A 255 -25.66 13.08 24.36
C VAL A 255 -24.76 11.89 24.66
N LEU A 256 -24.64 10.96 23.72
CA LEU A 256 -23.79 9.78 23.86
C LEU A 256 -22.32 10.17 24.06
N PHE A 257 -21.82 11.14 23.29
CA PHE A 257 -20.46 11.65 23.43
C PHE A 257 -20.22 12.21 24.84
N ILE A 258 -21.10 13.08 25.34
CA ILE A 258 -20.97 13.71 26.66
C ILE A 258 -20.99 12.65 27.77
N LEU A 259 -21.93 11.70 27.71
CA LEU A 259 -22.06 10.64 28.73
C LEU A 259 -20.83 9.74 28.76
N LEU A 260 -20.40 9.23 27.61
CA LEU A 260 -19.27 8.32 27.50
C LEU A 260 -17.93 9.01 27.79
N PHE A 261 -17.75 10.26 27.35
CA PHE A 261 -16.56 11.06 27.67
C PHE A 261 -16.43 11.28 29.18
N ASN A 262 -17.52 11.68 29.85
CA ASN A 262 -17.52 11.89 31.29
C ASN A 262 -17.29 10.58 32.07
N TYR A 263 -17.85 9.47 31.57
CA TYR A 263 -17.59 8.15 32.13
C TYR A 263 -16.11 7.77 32.02
N LEU A 264 -15.52 7.85 30.82
CA LEU A 264 -14.09 7.55 30.61
C LEU A 264 -13.18 8.47 31.39
N LYS A 265 -13.51 9.77 31.48
CA LYS A 265 -12.76 10.73 32.29
C LYS A 265 -12.69 10.29 33.74
N LYS A 266 -13.82 9.93 34.36
CA LYS A 266 -13.86 9.42 35.73
C LYS A 266 -13.08 8.11 35.87
N ARG A 267 -13.24 7.19 34.91
CA ARG A 267 -12.59 5.87 34.90
C ARG A 267 -11.06 5.98 34.80
N PHE A 268 -10.54 6.79 33.90
CA PHE A 268 -9.09 7.01 33.76
C PHE A 268 -8.51 7.74 34.98
N LEU A 269 -9.21 8.75 35.51
CA LEU A 269 -8.79 9.42 36.75
C LEU A 269 -8.71 8.45 37.93
N PHE A 270 -9.70 7.57 38.08
CA PHE A 270 -9.71 6.53 39.11
C PHE A 270 -8.51 5.58 38.96
N ASN A 271 -8.33 5.00 37.76
CA ASN A 271 -7.23 4.08 37.49
C ASN A 271 -5.86 4.70 37.75
N ASN A 272 -5.67 5.98 37.37
CA ASN A 272 -4.41 6.69 37.61
C ASN A 272 -4.13 6.88 39.10
N ARG A 273 -5.14 7.25 39.90
CA ARG A 273 -5.00 7.39 41.37
C ARG A 273 -4.70 6.06 42.04
N THR A 274 -5.38 4.98 41.62
CA THR A 274 -5.12 3.63 42.16
C THR A 274 -3.69 3.18 41.84
N ALA A 275 -3.21 3.42 40.62
CA ALA A 275 -1.86 3.08 40.21
C ALA A 275 -0.79 3.91 40.94
N GLU A 276 -1.05 5.19 41.22
CA GLU A 276 -0.17 6.06 42.00
C GLU A 276 -0.10 5.59 43.46
N PHE A 277 -1.26 5.34 44.09
CA PHE A 277 -1.34 4.82 45.46
C PHE A 277 -0.54 3.52 45.64
N GLN A 278 -0.72 2.55 44.73
CA GLN A 278 0.00 1.27 44.77
C GLN A 278 1.52 1.41 44.62
N ARG A 279 2.03 2.47 43.97
CA ARG A 279 3.48 2.72 43.85
C ARG A 279 4.04 3.39 45.09
N THR A 280 3.30 4.35 45.65
CA THR A 280 3.77 5.15 46.78
C THR A 280 3.60 4.43 48.12
N GLU A 281 2.64 3.50 48.24
CA GLU A 281 2.36 2.79 49.49
C GLU A 281 3.58 1.99 50.03
N PRO A 282 4.31 1.20 49.22
CA PRO A 282 5.53 0.54 49.67
C PRO A 282 6.67 1.51 49.99
N GLU A 283 6.81 2.60 49.25
CA GLU A 283 7.85 3.62 49.46
C GLU A 283 7.62 4.41 50.75
N ILE A 284 6.36 4.76 51.05
CA ILE A 284 5.96 5.40 52.30
C ILE A 284 6.11 4.41 53.47
N ALA A 285 5.72 3.15 53.29
CA ALA A 285 5.90 2.11 54.30
C ALA A 285 7.38 1.80 54.59
N ALA A 286 8.25 1.90 53.57
CA ALA A 286 9.70 1.80 53.69
C ALA A 286 10.32 3.05 54.33
N ALA A 287 9.88 4.25 53.94
CA ALA A 287 10.34 5.52 54.52
C ALA A 287 9.99 5.68 56.01
N LEU A 288 8.90 5.03 56.47
CA LEU A 288 8.51 4.98 57.88
C LEU A 288 9.30 3.95 58.72
N LYS A 289 10.21 3.18 58.09
CA LYS A 289 11.16 2.26 58.77
C LYS A 289 12.58 2.51 58.25
N ILE A 290 13.20 3.60 58.70
CA ILE A 290 14.62 4.05 58.57
C ILE A 290 15.48 3.38 57.47
N GLU A 291 15.95 4.20 56.53
CA GLU A 291 16.93 3.92 55.44
C GLU A 291 18.18 3.10 55.86
N PRO A 292 18.73 2.24 54.97
CA PRO A 292 19.39 2.72 53.74
C PRO A 292 19.24 1.84 52.49
N HIS A 293 19.34 2.47 51.32
CA HIS A 293 20.50 2.37 50.42
C HIS A 293 20.10 2.50 48.94
N ASN A 294 20.93 3.25 48.23
CA ASN A 294 20.94 3.40 46.78
C ASN A 294 20.89 2.04 46.08
N GLU A 295 19.86 1.81 45.27
CA GLU A 295 19.95 0.84 44.18
C GLU A 295 19.91 1.55 42.83
N THR A 296 21.06 1.46 42.17
CA THR A 296 21.26 1.75 40.76
C THR A 296 20.29 0.93 39.89
N VAL A 297 19.23 1.57 39.38
CA VAL A 297 18.42 0.98 38.30
C VAL A 297 19.16 1.14 36.97
N GLN A 298 20.07 0.19 36.71
CA GLN A 298 20.66 0.00 35.39
C GLN A 298 20.01 -1.21 34.71
N LYS A 299 19.55 -0.99 33.46
CA LYS A 299 19.15 -1.95 32.41
C LYS A 299 17.66 -2.32 32.30
N LYS A 300 16.94 -1.51 31.51
CA LYS A 300 15.99 -1.98 30.46
C LYS A 300 16.09 -1.10 29.21
N LYS A 301 17.32 -0.91 28.70
CA LYS A 301 17.65 0.15 27.73
C LYS A 301 17.44 -0.18 26.23
N LYS A 302 16.84 -1.31 25.84
CA LYS A 302 16.86 -1.72 24.41
C LYS A 302 15.55 -2.26 23.81
N GLY A 303 14.51 -2.58 24.56
CA GLY A 303 13.34 -3.30 24.01
C GLY A 303 12.44 -2.52 23.03
N CYS A 304 12.08 -1.27 23.35
CA CYS A 304 11.03 -0.56 22.59
C CYS A 304 11.48 -0.03 21.21
N LEU A 305 12.77 0.30 21.03
CA LEU A 305 13.27 0.75 19.72
C LEU A 305 13.19 -0.38 18.69
N TRP A 306 13.50 -1.61 19.09
CA TRP A 306 13.40 -2.79 18.22
C TRP A 306 11.95 -3.19 17.91
N PHE A 307 10.98 -2.84 18.76
CA PHE A 307 9.57 -3.12 18.47
C PHE A 307 9.03 -2.20 17.37
N ALA A 308 9.31 -0.89 17.42
CA ALA A 308 8.91 0.06 16.38
C ALA A 308 9.68 -0.17 15.06
N VAL A 309 11.00 -0.41 15.15
CA VAL A 309 11.82 -0.79 13.99
C VAL A 309 11.40 -2.13 13.42
N GLY A 310 11.03 -3.10 14.27
CA GLY A 310 10.54 -4.42 13.88
C GLY A 310 9.18 -4.35 13.18
N ALA A 311 8.22 -3.60 13.72
CA ALA A 311 6.93 -3.38 13.07
C ALA A 311 7.08 -2.70 11.71
N ALA A 312 7.95 -1.70 11.62
CA ALA A 312 8.24 -1.01 10.36
C ALA A 312 8.97 -1.91 9.35
N ALA A 313 9.92 -2.73 9.79
CA ALA A 313 10.61 -3.72 8.96
C ALA A 313 9.65 -4.80 8.45
N ILE A 314 8.71 -5.28 9.28
CA ILE A 314 7.66 -6.21 8.88
C ILE A 314 6.76 -5.57 7.81
N LEU A 315 6.35 -4.32 7.98
CA LEU A 315 5.54 -3.60 6.99
C LEU A 315 6.29 -3.42 5.66
N ILE A 316 7.59 -3.11 5.69
CA ILE A 316 8.44 -3.00 4.50
C ILE A 316 8.59 -4.37 3.81
N ILE A 317 8.85 -5.44 4.57
CA ILE A 317 8.98 -6.80 4.04
C ILE A 317 7.66 -7.25 3.42
N LEU A 318 6.52 -7.03 4.08
CA LEU A 318 5.20 -7.35 3.54
C LEU A 318 4.93 -6.58 2.24
N ALA A 319 5.27 -5.30 2.17
CA ALA A 319 5.14 -4.50 0.96
C ALA A 319 6.05 -4.98 -0.17
N LEU A 320 7.30 -5.34 0.13
CA LEU A 320 8.24 -5.90 -0.85
C LEU A 320 7.75 -7.26 -1.37
N ILE A 321 7.38 -8.18 -0.47
CA ILE A 321 6.82 -9.50 -0.84
C ILE A 321 5.58 -9.32 -1.72
N PHE A 322 4.69 -8.40 -1.36
CA PHE A 322 3.47 -8.15 -2.13
C PHE A 322 3.78 -7.51 -3.49
N THR A 323 4.78 -6.63 -3.58
CA THR A 323 5.25 -6.06 -4.86
C THR A 323 5.76 -7.12 -5.81
N PHE A 324 6.54 -8.07 -5.31
CA PHE A 324 7.02 -9.21 -6.11
C PHE A 324 5.88 -10.18 -6.46
N SER A 325 4.94 -10.41 -5.54
CA SER A 325 3.81 -11.33 -5.74
C SER A 325 2.79 -10.80 -6.75
N VAL A 326 2.47 -9.50 -6.70
CA VAL A 326 1.58 -8.86 -7.67
C VAL A 326 2.22 -8.84 -9.05
N LYS A 327 3.51 -8.49 -9.20
CA LYS A 327 4.20 -8.53 -10.50
C LYS A 327 4.11 -9.91 -11.16
N LYS A 328 4.23 -10.97 -10.36
CA LYS A 328 4.03 -12.35 -10.83
C LYS A 328 2.58 -12.61 -11.25
N LEU A 329 1.60 -12.21 -10.44
CA LEU A 329 0.17 -12.40 -10.75
C LEU A 329 -0.29 -11.60 -11.98
N THR A 330 0.15 -10.35 -12.15
CA THR A 330 -0.20 -9.54 -13.34
C THR A 330 0.47 -10.09 -14.59
N GLN A 331 1.71 -10.58 -14.51
CA GLN A 331 2.34 -11.27 -15.64
C GLN A 331 1.60 -12.57 -16.00
N ASP A 332 1.16 -13.34 -15.00
CA ASP A 332 0.40 -14.57 -15.22
C ASP A 332 -0.99 -14.31 -15.82
N THR A 333 -1.67 -13.23 -15.40
CA THR A 333 -3.00 -12.87 -15.90
C THR A 333 -2.93 -12.29 -17.32
N LEU A 334 -2.01 -11.36 -17.56
CA LEU A 334 -1.74 -10.81 -18.88
C LEU A 334 -1.31 -11.90 -19.87
N SER A 335 -0.53 -12.88 -19.40
CA SER A 335 -0.16 -14.07 -20.16
C SER A 335 -1.37 -14.90 -20.58
N ARG A 336 -2.34 -15.09 -19.68
CA ARG A 336 -3.58 -15.84 -20.00
C ARG A 336 -4.48 -15.11 -20.99
N GLU A 337 -4.68 -13.81 -20.81
CA GLU A 337 -5.53 -12.99 -21.70
C GLU A 337 -4.97 -12.97 -23.13
N ILE A 338 -3.66 -12.73 -23.26
CA ILE A 338 -2.99 -12.70 -24.58
C ILE A 338 -2.98 -14.09 -25.22
N LYS A 339 -2.80 -15.16 -24.41
CA LYS A 339 -2.94 -16.54 -24.92
C LYS A 339 -4.35 -16.80 -25.45
N GLN A 340 -5.39 -16.33 -24.76
CA GLN A 340 -6.77 -16.52 -25.18
C GLN A 340 -7.08 -15.74 -26.47
N GLU A 341 -6.67 -14.47 -26.56
CA GLU A 341 -6.91 -13.63 -27.74
C GLU A 341 -6.21 -14.19 -29.00
N ILE A 342 -4.99 -14.71 -28.83
CA ILE A 342 -4.26 -15.39 -29.90
C ILE A 342 -4.93 -16.74 -30.26
N PHE A 343 -5.41 -17.48 -29.27
CA PHE A 343 -6.13 -18.74 -29.50
C PHE A 343 -7.46 -18.51 -30.25
N ASP A 344 -8.22 -17.47 -29.90
CA ASP A 344 -9.48 -17.12 -30.56
C ASP A 344 -9.26 -16.65 -32.02
N LEU A 345 -8.13 -15.97 -32.28
CA LEU A 345 -7.68 -15.62 -33.63
C LEU A 345 -7.39 -16.87 -34.49
N ALA A 346 -6.75 -17.89 -33.91
CA ALA A 346 -6.37 -19.11 -34.63
C ALA A 346 -7.52 -20.14 -34.72
N GLY A 347 -8.35 -20.24 -33.68
CA GLY A 347 -9.43 -21.23 -33.55
C GLY A 347 -10.65 -20.96 -34.44
N ASN A 348 -10.81 -19.73 -34.95
CA ASN A 348 -11.85 -19.38 -35.92
C ASN A 348 -11.47 -19.70 -37.39
N ASP A 349 -10.26 -20.21 -37.64
CA ASP A 349 -9.82 -20.61 -38.98
C ASP A 349 -9.87 -22.14 -39.12
N ASP A 350 -10.75 -22.65 -39.98
CA ASP A 350 -10.98 -24.08 -40.18
C ASP A 350 -9.74 -24.84 -40.71
N LEU A 351 -8.73 -24.15 -41.27
CA LEU A 351 -7.45 -24.75 -41.68
C LEU A 351 -6.41 -24.83 -40.54
N LEU A 352 -6.56 -24.01 -39.49
CA LEU A 352 -5.64 -23.97 -38.35
C LEU A 352 -6.21 -24.68 -37.10
N LYS A 353 -7.52 -24.94 -37.12
CA LYS A 353 -8.26 -25.68 -36.09
C LYS A 353 -7.62 -27.03 -35.79
N GLY A 354 -7.21 -27.23 -34.53
CA GLY A 354 -6.65 -28.50 -34.05
C GLY A 354 -5.11 -28.63 -34.11
N ASN A 355 -4.41 -27.64 -34.68
CA ASN A 355 -2.96 -27.69 -34.95
C ASN A 355 -2.17 -26.55 -34.24
N PHE A 356 -2.75 -25.95 -33.20
CA PHE A 356 -2.25 -24.74 -32.57
C PHE A 356 -1.99 -24.93 -31.07
N GLU A 357 -0.73 -24.80 -30.64
CA GLU A 357 -0.32 -25.01 -29.24
C GLU A 357 0.69 -23.93 -28.79
N ILE A 358 0.27 -23.02 -27.91
CA ILE A 358 1.14 -21.95 -27.40
C ILE A 358 2.01 -22.48 -26.26
N ASP A 359 3.27 -22.77 -26.58
CA ASP A 359 4.27 -23.20 -25.60
C ASP A 359 4.69 -22.07 -24.61
N GLU A 360 5.24 -22.49 -23.48
CA GLU A 360 5.43 -21.74 -22.22
C GLU A 360 6.03 -20.31 -22.31
N VAL A 361 5.62 -19.44 -21.36
CA VAL A 361 6.14 -18.07 -21.18
C VAL A 361 7.42 -18.09 -20.34
N ARG A 362 8.53 -17.57 -20.88
CA ARG A 362 9.76 -17.31 -20.12
C ARG A 362 10.14 -15.83 -20.19
N GLY A 363 9.90 -15.09 -19.10
CA GLY A 363 10.30 -13.69 -18.98
C GLY A 363 9.48 -12.73 -19.85
N ASN A 364 10.14 -11.70 -20.41
CA ASN A 364 9.51 -10.71 -21.30
C ASN A 364 9.35 -11.19 -22.76
N SER A 365 9.71 -12.45 -23.05
CA SER A 365 9.65 -13.04 -24.40
C SER A 365 8.58 -14.11 -24.48
N PHE A 366 7.63 -13.94 -25.40
CA PHE A 366 6.73 -15.01 -25.81
C PHE A 366 7.42 -15.92 -26.83
N MET A 367 7.28 -17.24 -26.65
CA MET A 367 7.57 -18.22 -27.68
C MET A 367 6.25 -18.85 -28.09
N ILE A 368 5.82 -18.60 -29.32
CA ILE A 368 4.62 -19.23 -29.86
C ILE A 368 5.09 -20.34 -30.78
N ARG A 369 4.77 -21.59 -30.41
CA ARG A 369 4.93 -22.75 -31.27
C ARG A 369 3.63 -22.96 -32.05
N MET A 370 3.73 -23.34 -33.32
CA MET A 370 2.57 -23.73 -34.13
C MET A 370 2.91 -25.06 -34.75
N ASN A 371 2.08 -26.09 -34.55
CA ASN A 371 2.32 -27.45 -35.02
C ASN A 371 1.34 -27.78 -36.15
N LEU A 372 1.68 -27.42 -37.38
CA LEU A 372 0.77 -27.55 -38.51
C LEU A 372 0.88 -28.94 -39.14
N GLU A 373 -0.25 -29.62 -39.31
CA GLU A 373 -0.35 -30.89 -40.02
C GLU A 373 -1.05 -30.69 -41.37
N PHE A 374 -0.30 -30.82 -42.46
CA PHE A 374 -0.81 -30.58 -43.82
C PHE A 374 -1.37 -31.85 -44.44
N LEU A 375 -2.67 -31.85 -44.72
CA LEU A 375 -3.38 -32.88 -45.48
C LEU A 375 -3.71 -32.34 -46.89
N THR A 376 -2.81 -32.62 -47.84
CA THR A 376 -2.99 -32.59 -49.32
C THR A 376 -3.07 -31.26 -50.14
N GLU A 377 -2.61 -31.40 -51.39
CA GLU A 377 -2.47 -30.50 -52.58
C GLU A 377 -1.65 -29.19 -52.54
N PRO A 378 -0.90 -28.84 -53.62
CA PRO A 378 0.00 -27.66 -53.65
C PRO A 378 -0.70 -26.31 -53.49
N ASP A 379 -1.95 -26.19 -53.96
CA ASP A 379 -2.72 -24.95 -53.83
C ASP A 379 -3.14 -24.65 -52.37
N SER A 380 -3.06 -25.65 -51.48
CA SER A 380 -3.29 -25.46 -50.04
C SER A 380 -2.08 -24.86 -49.32
N VAL A 381 -0.86 -25.05 -49.82
CA VAL A 381 0.38 -24.56 -49.16
C VAL A 381 0.50 -23.05 -49.24
N GLN A 382 0.19 -22.46 -50.40
CA GLN A 382 0.17 -21.01 -50.57
C GLN A 382 -0.93 -20.35 -49.71
N GLN A 383 -2.11 -20.96 -49.63
CA GLN A 383 -3.20 -20.49 -48.77
C GLN A 383 -2.85 -20.58 -47.27
N VAL A 384 -2.19 -21.66 -46.85
CA VAL A 384 -1.65 -21.81 -45.50
C VAL A 384 -0.62 -20.72 -45.21
N LYS A 385 0.32 -20.47 -46.13
CA LYS A 385 1.38 -19.47 -45.94
C LYS A 385 0.79 -18.08 -45.73
N GLU A 386 -0.17 -17.68 -46.56
CA GLU A 386 -0.85 -16.38 -46.44
C GLU A 386 -1.61 -16.25 -45.12
N ARG A 387 -2.25 -17.33 -44.65
CA ARG A 387 -2.95 -17.36 -43.36
C ARG A 387 -2.00 -17.33 -42.16
N LEU A 388 -0.87 -18.03 -42.23
CA LEU A 388 0.18 -17.95 -41.21
C LEU A 388 0.78 -16.55 -41.12
N GLU A 389 1.05 -15.91 -42.26
CA GLU A 389 1.47 -14.51 -42.29
C GLU A 389 0.42 -13.59 -41.66
N TYR A 390 -0.87 -13.81 -41.93
CA TYR A 390 -1.96 -13.05 -41.33
C TYR A 390 -2.01 -13.21 -39.81
N VAL A 391 -1.99 -14.45 -39.30
CA VAL A 391 -1.98 -14.75 -37.86
C VAL A 391 -0.73 -14.16 -37.20
N CYS A 392 0.45 -14.33 -37.80
CA CYS A 392 1.69 -13.75 -37.28
C CYS A 392 1.61 -12.21 -37.19
N ARG A 393 1.13 -11.54 -38.24
CA ARG A 393 0.98 -10.07 -38.25
C ARG A 393 -0.02 -9.58 -37.21
N LYS A 394 -1.12 -10.31 -36.99
CA LYS A 394 -2.13 -9.97 -35.99
C LYS A 394 -1.63 -10.20 -34.57
N THR A 395 -1.01 -11.34 -34.31
CA THR A 395 -0.34 -11.66 -33.05
C THR A 395 0.72 -10.62 -32.71
N VAL A 396 1.55 -10.23 -33.68
CA VAL A 396 2.52 -9.14 -33.52
C VAL A 396 1.87 -7.82 -33.14
N LYS A 397 0.72 -7.46 -33.74
CA LYS A 397 -0.01 -6.24 -33.38
C LYS A 397 -0.55 -6.28 -31.95
N ILE A 398 -1.10 -7.42 -31.51
CA ILE A 398 -1.59 -7.61 -30.13
C ILE A 398 -0.41 -7.49 -29.15
N LEU A 399 0.71 -8.13 -29.45
CA LEU A 399 1.90 -8.09 -28.59
C LEU A 399 2.52 -6.69 -28.53
N ALA A 400 2.50 -5.95 -29.64
CA ALA A 400 2.94 -4.56 -29.71
C ALA A 400 2.05 -3.62 -28.88
N GLN A 401 0.73 -3.82 -28.88
CA GLN A 401 -0.19 -3.09 -28.01
C GLN A 401 0.14 -3.28 -26.53
N HIS A 402 0.64 -4.47 -26.18
CA HIS A 402 1.07 -4.82 -24.83
C HIS A 402 2.56 -4.55 -24.54
N LYS A 403 3.30 -3.93 -25.46
CA LYS A 403 4.74 -3.60 -25.35
C LYS A 403 5.64 -4.79 -24.99
N MET A 404 5.35 -5.97 -25.52
CA MET A 404 6.13 -7.19 -25.26
C MET A 404 7.06 -7.53 -26.44
N SER A 405 8.23 -8.13 -26.15
CA SER A 405 9.12 -8.68 -27.17
C SER A 405 8.77 -10.15 -27.44
N THR A 406 8.88 -10.62 -28.67
CA THR A 406 8.42 -11.98 -29.03
C THR A 406 9.24 -12.56 -30.18
N SER A 407 9.48 -13.88 -30.08
CA SER A 407 9.99 -14.74 -31.14
C SER A 407 8.92 -15.78 -31.46
N ILE A 408 8.37 -15.73 -32.67
CA ILE A 408 7.39 -16.72 -33.14
C ILE A 408 8.16 -17.84 -33.84
N VAL A 409 7.96 -19.08 -33.44
CA VAL A 409 8.59 -20.25 -34.06
C VAL A 409 7.50 -21.15 -34.62
N ILE A 410 7.45 -21.29 -35.93
CA ILE A 410 6.48 -22.12 -36.63
C ILE A 410 7.14 -23.45 -36.97
N THR A 411 6.54 -24.55 -36.53
CA THR A 411 6.99 -25.92 -36.82
C THR A 411 5.93 -26.65 -37.64
N GLY A 412 6.19 -26.89 -38.92
CA GLY A 412 5.27 -27.62 -39.80
C GLY A 412 5.68 -29.08 -39.97
N ARG A 413 4.69 -29.99 -40.04
CA ARG A 413 4.89 -31.37 -40.50
C ARG A 413 3.93 -31.70 -41.66
N ARG A 414 4.46 -32.26 -42.74
CA ARG A 414 3.66 -32.71 -43.90
C ARG A 414 3.73 -34.23 -44.04
N LYS A 415 2.58 -34.87 -44.24
CA LYS A 415 2.49 -36.29 -44.60
C LYS A 415 2.49 -36.41 -46.12
N LEU A 416 3.37 -37.25 -46.67
CA LEU A 416 3.46 -37.42 -48.12
C LEU A 416 2.25 -38.23 -48.65
N PRO A 417 1.77 -37.94 -49.88
CA PRO A 417 0.55 -38.56 -50.45
C PRO A 417 0.60 -40.08 -50.59
N ASP A 418 1.80 -40.66 -50.59
CA ASP A 418 2.09 -42.09 -50.71
C ASP A 418 2.15 -42.83 -49.37
N GLY A 419 1.88 -42.14 -48.25
CA GLY A 419 2.01 -42.69 -46.91
C GLY A 419 3.44 -42.74 -46.37
N GLY A 420 4.40 -42.11 -47.07
CA GLY A 420 5.81 -42.01 -46.67
C GLY A 420 6.12 -41.01 -45.53
N GLU A 421 7.40 -40.96 -45.14
CA GLU A 421 7.94 -40.20 -43.99
C GLU A 421 7.53 -38.72 -43.92
N TRP A 422 7.46 -38.19 -42.70
CA TRP A 422 7.12 -36.79 -42.40
C TRP A 422 8.24 -35.82 -42.81
N ILE A 423 7.90 -34.77 -43.55
CA ILE A 423 8.81 -33.63 -43.79
C ILE A 423 8.60 -32.60 -42.67
N TYR A 424 9.69 -32.18 -42.02
CA TYR A 424 9.70 -31.18 -40.94
C TYR A 424 10.30 -29.86 -41.44
N GLY A 425 9.57 -28.76 -41.27
CA GLY A 425 10.05 -27.41 -41.58
C GLY A 425 9.96 -26.49 -40.36
N THR A 426 10.98 -25.64 -40.14
CA THR A 426 11.02 -24.66 -39.05
C THR A 426 11.20 -23.25 -39.60
N GLY A 427 10.21 -22.39 -39.38
CA GLY A 427 10.30 -20.95 -39.66
C GLY A 427 10.37 -20.17 -38.36
N SER A 428 11.19 -19.11 -38.29
CA SER A 428 11.22 -18.22 -37.14
C SER A 428 11.00 -16.77 -37.55
N PHE A 429 10.14 -16.07 -36.81
CA PHE A 429 9.87 -14.65 -36.99
C PHE A 429 10.23 -13.89 -35.72
N ASN A 430 11.24 -13.01 -35.83
CA ASN A 430 11.72 -12.20 -34.73
C ASN A 430 11.24 -10.76 -34.90
N TYR A 431 10.33 -10.32 -34.03
CA TYR A 431 9.68 -9.01 -34.12
C TYR A 431 10.67 -7.84 -34.01
N TYR A 432 11.75 -7.98 -33.24
CA TYR A 432 12.77 -6.93 -33.10
C TYR A 432 13.55 -6.62 -34.38
N LEU A 433 13.52 -7.51 -35.39
CA LEU A 433 14.34 -7.39 -36.60
C LEU A 433 13.52 -7.19 -37.88
N SER A 434 12.18 -7.20 -37.81
CA SER A 434 11.31 -7.14 -39.00
C SER A 434 11.66 -8.18 -40.08
N ARG A 435 12.26 -9.33 -39.68
CA ARG A 435 12.85 -10.32 -40.58
C ARG A 435 12.22 -11.68 -40.36
N PHE A 436 11.82 -12.33 -41.46
CA PHE A 436 11.35 -13.72 -41.49
C PHE A 436 12.49 -14.58 -42.02
N ASP A 437 13.05 -15.45 -41.17
CA ASP A 437 14.08 -16.41 -41.57
C ASP A 437 13.49 -17.82 -41.52
N PHE A 438 13.39 -18.44 -42.71
CA PHE A 438 12.93 -19.82 -42.87
C PHE A 438 14.15 -20.74 -42.99
N ASN A 439 14.25 -21.76 -42.13
CA ASN A 439 15.35 -22.72 -42.13
C ASN A 439 14.79 -24.14 -42.28
N GLU A 440 15.00 -24.75 -43.45
CA GLU A 440 14.70 -26.16 -43.69
C GLU A 440 15.79 -27.04 -43.07
N THR A 441 15.40 -27.85 -42.07
CA THR A 441 16.29 -28.86 -41.51
C THR A 441 15.89 -30.25 -42.01
N ASN A 442 16.61 -30.71 -43.04
CA ASN A 442 16.40 -31.99 -43.71
C ASN A 442 16.93 -33.15 -42.82
N ARG A 443 16.06 -33.87 -42.10
CA ARG A 443 16.41 -35.22 -41.57
C ARG A 443 16.13 -36.26 -42.66
N ARG A 444 17.11 -36.52 -43.53
CA ARG A 444 17.05 -37.56 -44.56
C ARG A 444 17.09 -38.98 -43.96
N LYS A 445 16.18 -39.86 -44.41
CA LYS A 445 16.56 -41.16 -45.01
C LYS A 445 15.79 -41.34 -46.32
N THR A 446 16.54 -41.61 -47.38
CA THR A 446 16.14 -41.44 -48.78
C THR A 446 15.42 -42.65 -49.35
N GLY A 447 14.44 -42.39 -50.22
CA GLY A 447 13.95 -43.33 -51.23
C GLY A 447 13.57 -42.61 -52.53
N GLY A 448 14.52 -42.49 -53.48
CA GLY A 448 14.22 -42.61 -54.91
C GLY A 448 13.64 -41.45 -55.73
N LYS A 449 13.89 -40.16 -55.41
CA LYS A 449 13.58 -39.05 -56.36
C LYS A 449 14.80 -38.15 -56.59
N SER A 450 14.91 -37.56 -57.78
CA SER A 450 16.04 -36.70 -58.15
C SER A 450 16.05 -35.42 -57.32
N ALA A 451 17.25 -34.88 -57.05
CA ALA A 451 17.41 -33.68 -56.21
C ALA A 451 16.62 -32.46 -56.74
N LYS A 452 16.38 -32.40 -58.06
CA LYS A 452 15.63 -31.32 -58.70
C LYS A 452 14.12 -31.46 -58.54
N GLU A 453 13.60 -32.68 -58.61
CA GLU A 453 12.19 -32.97 -58.28
C GLU A 453 11.91 -32.81 -56.79
N GLN A 454 12.92 -33.05 -55.93
CA GLN A 454 12.82 -32.80 -54.49
C GLN A 454 12.75 -31.28 -54.19
N ASP A 455 13.60 -30.47 -54.82
CA ASP A 455 13.57 -29.00 -54.68
C ASP A 455 12.26 -28.38 -55.20
N GLU A 456 11.71 -28.85 -56.32
CA GLU A 456 10.43 -28.36 -56.83
C GLU A 456 9.22 -28.77 -55.97
N LEU A 457 9.28 -29.93 -55.28
CA LEU A 457 8.28 -30.36 -54.30
C LEU A 457 8.44 -29.70 -52.92
N LEU A 458 9.61 -29.12 -52.64
CA LEU A 458 9.93 -28.38 -51.40
C LEU A 458 9.60 -26.88 -51.52
N GLN A 459 9.77 -26.29 -52.71
CA GLN A 459 9.36 -24.90 -52.98
C GLN A 459 7.84 -24.72 -53.12
N LYS A 460 7.11 -25.78 -53.50
CA LYS A 460 5.63 -25.83 -53.54
C LYS A 460 5.05 -26.33 -52.22
#